data_AF-A0A7Z9XZM0-F1
#
_entry.id   AF-A0A7Z9XZM0-F1
#
_cell.length_a   1.000
_cell.length_b   1.000
_cell.length_c   1.000
_cell.angle_alpha   90.00
_cell.angle_beta   90.00
_cell.angle_gamma   90.00
#
_symmetry.space_group_name_H-M   'P 1'
#
loop_
_entity.id
_entity.type
_entity.pdbx_description
1 polymer ?
#
loop_
_entity_poly.entity_id
_entity_poly.type
_entity_poly.pdbx_seq_one_letter_code
_entity_poly.pdbx_strand_id
1 'polypeptide(L)'
;MANIVELREMSDEKLEEMLENAREEIFNLRFRKASGQLEDYSRLKEARREIAQLETVLHMRQLAIDTAVSEPAIASVLAGKEWEASAAFDYEESAWQVAFADEDGNDLASAAVNLNKKQNMSKRQEQQKGRPKLVISYEIAE
;
A
#
# COMPACT_ATOMS: atom_id res chain seq x y z
N MET A 1 -16.22 -0.63 -11.92
CA MET A 1 -15.40 -0.64 -10.68
C MET A 1 -14.55 -1.88 -10.71
N ALA A 2 -13.22 -1.71 -10.66
CA ALA A 2 -12.30 -2.84 -10.49
C ALA A 2 -12.46 -3.47 -9.10
N ASN A 3 -12.23 -4.76 -8.99
CA ASN A 3 -12.24 -5.47 -7.72
C ASN A 3 -10.96 -5.11 -6.92
N ILE A 4 -11.04 -5.04 -5.59
CA ILE A 4 -9.87 -4.80 -4.73
C ILE A 4 -8.76 -5.83 -4.96
N VAL A 5 -9.13 -7.06 -5.36
CA VAL A 5 -8.18 -8.12 -5.69
C VAL A 5 -7.35 -7.75 -6.92
N GLU A 6 -8.03 -7.34 -7.99
CA GLU A 6 -7.40 -6.90 -9.24
C GLU A 6 -6.47 -5.70 -9.01
N LEU A 7 -6.90 -4.72 -8.20
CA LEU A 7 -6.08 -3.56 -7.87
C LEU A 7 -4.77 -3.94 -7.15
N ARG A 8 -4.79 -4.99 -6.33
CA ARG A 8 -3.59 -5.44 -5.61
C ARG A 8 -2.59 -6.18 -6.49
N GLU A 9 -3.02 -6.69 -7.64
CA GLU A 9 -2.19 -7.39 -8.63
C GLU A 9 -1.57 -6.44 -9.67
N MET A 10 -2.07 -5.21 -9.78
CA MET A 10 -1.54 -4.20 -10.70
C MET A 10 -0.20 -3.61 -10.24
N SER A 11 0.61 -3.12 -11.19
CA SER A 11 1.82 -2.35 -10.88
C SER A 11 1.50 -1.00 -10.22
N ASP A 12 2.46 -0.45 -9.48
CA ASP A 12 2.29 0.87 -8.84
C ASP A 12 2.03 1.97 -9.88
N GLU A 13 2.78 1.98 -10.98
CA GLU A 13 2.58 2.92 -12.10
C GLU A 13 1.15 2.89 -12.63
N LYS A 14 0.58 1.68 -12.77
CA LYS A 14 -0.78 1.55 -13.29
C LYS A 14 -1.82 2.05 -12.31
N LEU A 15 -1.61 1.81 -11.01
CA LEU A 15 -2.49 2.32 -9.95
C LEU A 15 -2.46 3.85 -9.88
N GLU A 16 -1.29 4.45 -10.04
CA GLU A 16 -1.12 5.92 -10.07
C GLU A 16 -1.81 6.53 -11.30
N GLU A 17 -1.62 5.95 -12.48
CA GLU A 17 -2.30 6.38 -13.70
C GLU A 17 -3.83 6.30 -13.54
N MET A 18 -4.34 5.20 -12.98
CA MET A 18 -5.78 5.05 -12.69
C MET A 18 -6.28 6.07 -11.67
N LEU A 19 -5.47 6.38 -10.66
CA LEU A 19 -5.80 7.37 -9.64
C LEU A 19 -5.89 8.78 -10.22
N GLU A 20 -4.98 9.15 -11.10
CA GLU A 20 -5.00 10.44 -11.79
C GLU A 20 -6.25 10.57 -12.69
N ASN A 21 -6.52 9.55 -13.50
CA ASN A 21 -7.72 9.48 -14.32
C ASN A 21 -9.02 9.62 -13.50
N ALA A 22 -9.11 8.92 -12.36
CA ALA A 22 -10.28 9.00 -11.48
C ALA A 22 -10.44 10.39 -10.82
N ARG A 23 -9.32 11.07 -10.51
CA ARG A 23 -9.30 12.45 -9.99
C ARG A 23 -9.71 13.47 -11.07
N GLU A 24 -9.33 13.27 -12.32
CA GLU A 24 -9.81 14.09 -13.42
C GLU A 24 -11.31 13.89 -13.64
N GLU A 25 -11.77 12.63 -13.60
CA GLU A 25 -13.18 12.30 -13.76
C GLU A 25 -14.04 12.97 -12.68
N ILE A 26 -13.67 12.87 -11.40
CA ILE A 26 -14.47 13.48 -10.32
C ILE A 26 -14.50 15.01 -10.43
N PHE A 27 -13.43 15.63 -10.92
CA PHE A 27 -13.39 17.06 -11.21
C PHE A 27 -14.41 17.43 -12.30
N ASN A 28 -14.38 16.71 -13.43
CA ASN A 28 -15.32 16.90 -14.53
C ASN A 28 -16.78 16.66 -14.11
N LEU A 29 -17.04 15.64 -13.29
CA LEU A 29 -18.38 15.35 -12.75
C LEU A 29 -18.87 16.47 -11.81
N ARG A 30 -17.98 17.02 -10.97
CA ARG A 30 -18.32 18.16 -10.09
C ARG A 30 -18.61 19.42 -10.90
N PHE A 31 -17.86 19.65 -11.98
CA PHE A 31 -18.11 20.75 -12.89
C PHE A 31 -19.49 20.64 -13.57
N ARG A 32 -19.80 19.48 -14.14
CA ARG A 32 -21.13 19.19 -14.75
C ARG A 32 -22.26 19.27 -13.74
N LYS A 33 -22.03 18.86 -12.49
CA LYS A 33 -23.00 19.01 -11.41
C LYS A 33 -23.29 20.48 -11.13
N ALA A 34 -22.26 21.32 -11.06
CA ALA A 34 -22.41 22.75 -10.81
C ALA A 34 -23.13 23.48 -11.96
N SER A 35 -22.90 23.05 -13.21
CA SER A 35 -23.61 23.57 -14.39
C SER A 35 -25.05 23.04 -14.54
N GLY A 36 -25.46 22.08 -13.71
CA GLY A 36 -26.78 21.44 -13.81
C GLY A 36 -26.94 20.49 -15.00
N GLN A 37 -25.83 20.12 -15.67
CA GLN A 37 -25.82 19.26 -16.86
C GLN A 37 -25.46 17.80 -16.52
N LEU A 38 -25.42 17.44 -15.23
CA LEU A 38 -25.11 16.08 -14.82
C LEU A 38 -26.35 15.19 -14.91
N GLU A 39 -26.29 14.19 -15.78
CA GLU A 39 -27.34 13.19 -15.96
C GLU A 39 -27.29 12.11 -14.87
N ASP A 40 -26.09 11.58 -14.60
CA ASP A 40 -25.88 10.50 -13.62
C ASP A 40 -25.14 10.97 -12.36
N TYR A 41 -25.91 11.11 -11.27
CA TYR A 41 -25.38 11.47 -9.95
C TYR A 41 -24.74 10.29 -9.21
N SER A 42 -25.03 9.05 -9.62
CA SER A 42 -24.46 7.86 -8.98
C SER A 42 -22.95 7.78 -9.24
N ARG A 43 -22.51 8.17 -10.44
CA ARG A 43 -21.09 8.17 -10.84
C ARG A 43 -20.18 8.99 -9.90
N LEU A 44 -20.68 10.09 -9.33
CA LEU A 44 -19.94 10.86 -8.31
C LEU A 44 -19.61 10.05 -7.05
N LYS A 45 -20.49 9.13 -6.64
CA LYS A 45 -20.24 8.24 -5.50
C LYS A 45 -19.28 7.13 -5.89
N GLU A 46 -19.40 6.60 -7.09
CA GLU A 46 -18.52 5.56 -7.62
C GLU A 46 -17.08 6.06 -7.76
N ALA A 47 -16.86 7.18 -8.46
CA ALA A 47 -15.54 7.77 -8.63
C ALA A 47 -14.86 8.08 -7.29
N ARG A 48 -15.61 8.53 -6.27
CA ARG A 48 -15.09 8.71 -4.91
C ARG A 48 -14.62 7.41 -4.27
N ARG A 49 -15.37 6.32 -4.47
CA ARG A 49 -15.03 5.00 -3.92
C ARG A 49 -13.82 4.42 -4.65
N GLU A 50 -13.74 4.61 -5.95
CA GLU A 50 -12.63 4.19 -6.79
C GLU A 50 -11.33 4.88 -6.36
N ILE A 51 -11.34 6.20 -6.20
CA ILE A 51 -10.21 6.96 -5.64
C ILE A 51 -9.82 6.41 -4.26
N ALA A 52 -10.79 6.23 -3.35
CA ALA A 52 -10.50 5.75 -2.01
C ALA A 52 -9.89 4.34 -2.02
N GLN A 53 -10.33 3.44 -2.90
CA GLN A 53 -9.77 2.10 -3.04
C GLN A 53 -8.33 2.13 -3.56
N LEU A 54 -8.07 2.90 -4.63
CA LEU A 54 -6.73 3.08 -5.19
C LEU A 54 -5.75 3.67 -4.16
N GLU A 55 -6.15 4.76 -3.49
CA GLU A 55 -5.35 5.37 -2.43
C GLU A 55 -5.12 4.41 -1.27
N THR A 56 -6.11 3.58 -0.92
CA THR A 56 -5.95 2.59 0.16
C THR A 56 -4.93 1.52 -0.22
N VAL A 57 -4.93 1.02 -1.46
CA VAL A 57 -3.96 0.01 -1.91
C VAL A 57 -2.54 0.58 -1.92
N LEU A 58 -2.34 1.75 -2.53
CA LEU A 58 -1.04 2.44 -2.53
C LEU A 58 -0.56 2.73 -1.11
N HIS A 59 -1.45 3.18 -0.23
CA HIS A 59 -1.11 3.43 1.17
C HIS A 59 -0.73 2.16 1.93
N MET A 60 -1.43 1.04 1.70
CA MET A 60 -1.07 -0.24 2.32
C MET A 60 0.30 -0.74 1.85
N ARG A 61 0.63 -0.58 0.56
CA ARG A 61 1.96 -0.88 0.01
C ARG A 61 3.04 -0.07 0.73
N GLN A 62 2.87 1.25 0.78
CA GLN A 62 3.81 2.12 1.47
C GLN A 62 3.96 1.74 2.95
N LEU A 63 2.86 1.47 3.64
CA LEU A 63 2.89 1.12 5.07
C LEU A 63 3.61 -0.23 5.29
N ALA A 64 3.47 -1.19 4.39
CA ALA A 64 4.22 -2.45 4.44
C ALA A 64 5.73 -2.18 4.29
N ILE A 65 6.13 -1.35 3.32
CA ILE A 65 7.53 -0.96 3.10
C ILE A 65 8.10 -0.27 4.34
N ASP A 66 7.43 0.76 4.85
CA ASP A 66 7.85 1.50 6.05
C ASP A 66 8.02 0.57 7.26
N THR A 67 7.11 -0.40 7.39
CA THR A 67 7.16 -1.39 8.48
C THR A 67 8.35 -2.34 8.31
N ALA A 68 8.64 -2.79 7.10
CA ALA A 68 9.81 -3.63 6.82
C ALA A 68 11.11 -2.86 7.06
N VAL A 69 11.23 -1.62 6.58
CA VAL A 69 12.41 -0.76 6.81
C VAL A 69 12.63 -0.49 8.30
N SER A 70 11.57 -0.45 9.12
CA SER A 70 11.70 -0.24 10.56
C SER A 70 12.34 -1.42 11.31
N GLU A 71 12.43 -2.60 10.69
CA GLU A 71 13.11 -3.75 11.30
C GLU A 71 14.63 -3.52 11.28
N PRO A 72 15.33 -3.58 12.44
CA PRO A 72 16.73 -3.18 12.54
C PRO A 72 17.67 -4.03 11.67
N ALA A 73 17.32 -5.29 11.42
CA ALA A 73 18.10 -6.18 10.56
C ALA A 73 18.12 -5.67 9.10
N ILE A 74 16.96 -5.35 8.56
CA ILE A 74 16.80 -4.81 7.19
C ILE A 74 17.40 -3.40 7.11
N ALA A 75 17.11 -2.55 8.11
CA ALA A 75 17.63 -1.18 8.15
C ALA A 75 19.17 -1.14 8.05
N SER A 76 19.86 -2.12 8.62
CA SER A 76 21.33 -2.18 8.57
C SER A 76 21.88 -2.49 7.17
N VAL A 77 21.14 -3.26 6.36
CA VAL A 77 21.50 -3.62 4.98
C VAL A 77 21.21 -2.48 4.02
N LEU A 78 20.10 -1.78 4.23
CA LEU A 78 19.69 -0.64 3.41
C LEU A 78 20.49 0.63 3.71
N ALA A 79 21.13 0.72 4.89
CA ALA A 79 21.87 1.90 5.31
C ALA A 79 23.04 2.23 4.37
N GLY A 80 22.93 3.34 3.65
CA GLY A 80 23.98 3.85 2.77
C GLY A 80 23.94 3.34 1.34
N LYS A 81 22.89 2.61 0.94
CA LYS A 81 22.61 2.22 -0.44
C LYS A 81 21.38 2.94 -0.99
N GLU A 82 21.34 3.13 -2.30
CA GLU A 82 20.10 3.47 -3.00
C GLU A 82 19.35 2.17 -3.27
N TRP A 83 18.05 2.14 -2.97
CA TRP A 83 17.25 0.92 -3.08
C TRP A 83 15.86 1.25 -3.59
N GLU A 84 15.29 0.29 -4.30
CA GLU A 84 13.90 0.29 -4.72
C GLU A 84 13.15 -0.79 -3.93
N ALA A 85 11.92 -0.47 -3.53
CA ALA A 85 11.07 -1.41 -2.80
C ALA A 85 9.83 -1.72 -3.62
N SER A 86 9.51 -3.01 -3.72
CA SER A 86 8.25 -3.47 -4.29
C SER A 86 7.45 -4.20 -3.21
N ALA A 87 6.14 -3.94 -3.16
CA ALA A 87 5.24 -4.55 -2.19
C ALA A 87 4.05 -5.21 -2.90
N ALA A 88 3.97 -6.53 -2.79
CA ALA A 88 2.86 -7.33 -3.31
C ALA A 88 2.10 -7.98 -2.16
N PHE A 89 0.78 -8.12 -2.30
CA PHE A 89 -0.01 -8.85 -1.30
C PHE A 89 -0.09 -10.32 -1.67
N ASP A 90 0.40 -11.19 -0.80
CA ASP A 90 0.26 -12.63 -0.89
C ASP A 90 -1.05 -13.07 -0.18
N TYR A 91 -1.93 -13.72 -0.94
CA TYR A 91 -3.22 -14.20 -0.43
C TYR A 91 -3.12 -15.54 0.31
N GLU A 92 -2.14 -16.38 -0.02
CA GLU A 92 -1.93 -17.67 0.66
C GLU A 92 -1.40 -17.43 2.07
N GLU A 93 -0.43 -16.53 2.20
CA GLU A 93 0.16 -16.16 3.49
C GLU A 93 -0.60 -15.03 4.20
N SER A 94 -1.54 -14.38 3.51
CA SER A 94 -2.29 -13.21 3.99
C SER A 94 -1.36 -12.11 4.53
N ALA A 95 -0.28 -11.84 3.81
CA ALA A 95 0.80 -10.93 4.18
C ALA A 95 1.25 -10.10 2.98
N TRP A 96 1.81 -8.92 3.23
CA TRP A 96 2.50 -8.13 2.23
C TRP A 96 3.93 -8.63 2.12
N GLN A 97 4.29 -9.17 0.97
CA GLN A 97 5.66 -9.49 0.59
C GLN A 97 6.32 -8.20 0.11
N VAL A 98 7.34 -7.75 0.83
CA VAL A 98 8.15 -6.58 0.49
C VAL A 98 9.53 -7.06 0.06
N ALA A 99 9.95 -6.70 -1.15
CA ALA A 99 11.29 -6.97 -1.65
C ALA A 99 12.03 -5.65 -1.83
N PHE A 100 13.28 -5.61 -1.39
CA PHE A 100 14.21 -4.50 -1.57
C PHE A 100 15.30 -4.92 -2.55
N ALA A 101 15.50 -4.14 -3.60
CA ALA A 101 16.54 -4.34 -4.59
C ALA A 101 17.44 -3.11 -4.69
N ASP A 102 18.69 -3.32 -5.09
CA ASP A 102 19.65 -2.26 -5.45
C ASP A 102 19.31 -1.67 -6.83
N GLU A 103 19.96 -0.56 -7.22
CA GLU A 103 19.80 0.08 -8.55
C GLU A 103 20.14 -0.89 -9.70
N ASP A 104 21.04 -1.84 -9.44
CA ASP A 104 21.43 -2.90 -10.39
C ASP A 104 20.45 -4.10 -10.44
N GLY A 105 19.36 -4.07 -9.67
CA GLY A 105 18.35 -5.14 -9.60
C GLY A 105 18.76 -6.37 -8.79
N ASN A 106 19.80 -6.24 -7.94
CA ASN A 106 20.19 -7.30 -7.01
C ASN A 106 19.32 -7.24 -5.76
N ASP A 107 18.74 -8.38 -5.36
CA ASP A 107 17.96 -8.47 -4.13
C ASP A 107 18.84 -8.19 -2.91
N LEU A 108 18.40 -7.28 -2.03
CA LEU A 108 19.08 -6.91 -0.79
C LEU A 108 18.42 -7.57 0.43
N ALA A 109 17.09 -7.52 0.48
CA ALA A 109 16.29 -8.09 1.56
C ALA A 109 14.86 -8.35 1.12
N SER A 110 14.22 -9.34 1.74
CA SER A 110 12.79 -9.59 1.63
C SER A 110 12.15 -9.61 3.02
N ALA A 111 10.87 -9.23 3.10
CA ALA A 111 10.13 -9.22 4.34
C ALA A 111 8.65 -9.56 4.11
N ALA A 112 8.10 -10.44 4.94
CA ALA A 112 6.66 -10.67 4.99
C ALA A 112 6.04 -9.83 6.12
N VAL A 113 5.17 -8.88 5.76
CA VAL A 113 4.55 -7.92 6.67
C VAL A 113 3.04 -8.12 6.75
N ASN A 114 2.53 -8.43 7.93
CA ASN A 114 1.09 -8.57 8.15
C ASN A 114 0.50 -7.33 8.84
N LEU A 115 -0.13 -6.49 8.02
CA LEU A 115 -0.77 -5.25 8.45
C LEU A 115 -2.10 -5.47 9.20
N ASN A 116 -2.72 -6.64 9.05
CA ASN A 116 -4.01 -6.95 9.69
C ASN A 116 -3.87 -7.19 11.21
N LYS A 117 -2.66 -7.44 11.72
CA LYS A 117 -2.39 -7.64 13.15
C LYS A 117 -2.31 -6.34 13.96
N LYS A 118 -2.53 -5.17 13.35
CA LYS A 118 -2.56 -3.87 14.05
C LYS A 118 -3.77 -3.78 14.99
N GLN A 119 -3.61 -4.18 16.25
CA GLN A 119 -4.67 -4.16 17.26
C GLN A 119 -4.76 -2.80 17.96
N ASN A 120 -5.99 -2.33 18.23
CA ASN A 120 -6.25 -1.19 19.10
C ASN A 120 -6.03 -1.60 20.56
N MET A 121 -4.84 -1.31 21.09
CA MET A 121 -4.46 -1.63 22.48
C MET A 121 -4.55 -0.38 23.35
N SER A 122 -5.04 -0.53 24.59
CA SER A 122 -4.92 0.55 25.57
C SER A 122 -3.45 0.73 25.99
N LYS A 123 -3.03 1.94 26.39
CA LYS A 123 -1.66 2.23 26.85
C LYS A 123 -1.16 1.26 27.93
N ARG A 124 -2.06 0.79 28.80
CA ARG A 124 -1.76 -0.19 29.86
C ARG A 124 -1.47 -1.58 29.27
N GLN A 125 -2.23 -1.99 28.24
CA GLN A 125 -2.00 -3.25 27.54
C GLN A 125 -0.73 -3.19 26.68
N GLU A 126 -0.41 -2.03 26.10
CA GLU A 126 0.83 -1.80 25.35
C GLU A 126 2.07 -1.96 26.24
N GLN A 127 2.04 -1.43 27.48
CA GLN A 127 3.11 -1.63 28.46
C GLN A 127 3.28 -3.10 28.90
N GLN A 128 2.20 -3.88 28.94
CA GLN A 128 2.24 -5.27 29.41
C GLN A 128 2.55 -6.29 28.31
N LYS A 129 2.07 -6.08 27.08
CA LYS A 129 2.19 -7.05 25.97
C LYS A 129 3.14 -6.62 24.85
N GLY A 130 3.63 -5.38 24.88
CA GLY A 130 4.41 -4.80 23.79
C GLY A 130 3.56 -4.51 22.55
N ARG A 131 4.13 -3.76 21.60
CA ARG A 131 3.49 -3.54 20.28
C ARG A 131 3.46 -4.86 19.50
N PRO A 132 2.39 -5.13 18.73
CA PRO A 132 2.36 -6.32 17.88
C PRO A 132 3.50 -6.25 16.86
N LYS A 133 4.24 -7.36 16.72
CA LYS A 133 5.20 -7.52 15.63
C LYS A 133 4.43 -7.68 14.33
N LEU A 134 4.62 -6.73 13.42
CA LEU A 134 3.95 -6.70 12.12
C LEU A 134 4.77 -7.45 11.05
N VAL A 135 6.10 -7.45 11.16
CA VAL A 135 6.99 -8.28 10.36
C VAL A 135 6.91 -9.73 10.89
N ILE A 136 6.52 -10.66 10.01
CA ILE A 136 6.38 -12.09 10.31
C ILE A 136 7.72 -12.80 10.09
N SER A 137 8.34 -12.56 8.93
CA SER A 137 9.63 -13.09 8.52
C SER A 137 10.40 -12.05 7.73
N TYR A 138 11.72 -12.15 7.74
CA TYR A 138 12.61 -11.37 6.89
C TYR A 138 13.75 -12.26 6.44
N GLU A 139 14.20 -12.09 5.20
CA GLU A 139 15.40 -12.72 4.66
C GLU A 139 16.33 -11.62 4.16
N ILE A 140 17.63 -11.82 4.33
CA ILE A 140 18.67 -10.90 3.89
C ILE A 140 19.47 -11.64 2.83
N ALA A 141 19.69 -11.01 1.68
CA ALA A 141 20.59 -11.55 0.68
C ALA A 141 22.04 -11.45 1.18
N GLU A 142 22.80 -12.55 1.09
CA GLU A 142 24.21 -12.63 1.48
C GLU A 142 25.16 -11.90 0.51
#